data_AF-A0A523QTF6-F1
#
_entry.id   AF-A0A523QTF6-F1
#
_cell.length_a   1.000
_cell.length_b   1.000
_cell.length_c   1.000
_cell.angle_alpha   90.00
_cell.angle_beta   90.00
_cell.angle_gamma   90.00
#
_symmetry.space_group_name_H-M   'P 1'
#
loop_
_entity.id
_entity.type
_entity.pdbx_description
1 polymer ?
#
loop_
_entity_poly.entity_id
_entity_poly.type
_entity_poly.pdbx_seq_one_letter_code
_entity_poly.pdbx_strand_id
1 'polypeptide(L)'
;MLARLRATRITPYNIWVSTLGALIAAGVTAGLIVFARGLVVTNLHDLVPWGLWITIDLSAIALSAGAFLFCVAVHLMGLKEFQPMARTAAYIGLIGYSMALLCLLLDIGRPDRFYYGFIHWNTHSVMWEVTMCIGLYFIVLVFENLPTIARFSWLQDKFPKLTRWMGSIHNYALYL
;
A
#
# COMPACT_ATOMS: atom_id res chain seq x y z
N MET A 1 -3.13 -30.35 32.82
CA MET A 1 -2.62 -29.73 31.58
C MET A 1 -3.80 -29.54 30.62
N LEU A 2 -4.70 -28.59 30.91
CA LEU A 2 -5.81 -28.25 30.02
C LEU A 2 -5.69 -26.77 29.68
N ALA A 3 -5.29 -26.51 28.44
CA ALA A 3 -5.19 -25.19 27.87
C ALA A 3 -6.58 -24.53 27.92
N ARG A 4 -6.66 -23.41 28.64
CA ARG A 4 -7.80 -22.50 28.60
C ARG A 4 -7.96 -22.02 27.17
N LEU A 5 -8.87 -22.63 26.42
CA LEU A 5 -9.40 -22.06 25.20
C LEU A 5 -10.03 -20.71 25.59
N ARG A 6 -9.35 -19.64 25.18
CA ARG A 6 -9.76 -18.26 25.44
C ARG A 6 -11.10 -18.06 24.72
N ALA A 7 -12.20 -18.12 25.47
CA ALA A 7 -13.52 -17.80 24.98
C ALA A 7 -13.47 -16.46 24.24
N THR A 8 -13.65 -16.51 22.92
CA THR A 8 -13.77 -15.33 22.07
C THR A 8 -15.08 -14.64 22.45
N ARG A 9 -15.02 -13.68 23.39
CA ARG A 9 -16.14 -12.77 23.58
C ARG A 9 -16.37 -12.08 22.25
N ILE A 10 -17.60 -12.18 21.73
CA ILE A 10 -18.02 -11.43 20.57
C ILE A 10 -18.18 -9.98 21.04
N THR A 11 -17.10 -9.21 20.93
CA THR A 11 -17.11 -7.76 21.13
C THR A 11 -17.38 -7.09 19.78
N PRO A 12 -17.94 -5.86 19.76
CA PRO A 12 -18.11 -5.10 18.52
C PRO A 12 -16.79 -4.93 17.75
N TYR A 13 -15.67 -4.87 18.47
CA TYR A 13 -14.32 -4.89 17.90
C TYR A 13 -14.03 -6.17 17.08
N ASN A 14 -14.36 -7.35 17.61
CA ASN A 14 -14.12 -8.60 16.89
C ASN A 14 -15.01 -8.72 15.65
N ILE A 15 -16.25 -8.23 15.72
CA ILE A 15 -17.13 -8.15 14.54
C ILE A 15 -16.51 -7.25 13.49
N TRP A 16 -16.10 -6.04 13.87
CA TRP A 16 -15.47 -5.08 12.96
C TRP A 16 -14.21 -5.65 12.29
N VAL A 17 -13.30 -6.26 13.06
CA VAL A 17 -12.10 -6.91 12.54
C VAL A 17 -12.45 -8.09 11.62
N SER A 18 -13.46 -8.89 11.97
CA SER A 18 -13.88 -10.02 11.12
C SER A 18 -14.49 -9.55 9.79
N THR A 19 -15.26 -8.46 9.79
CA THR A 19 -15.83 -7.87 8.58
C THR A 19 -14.73 -7.34 7.65
N LEU A 20 -13.73 -6.63 8.20
CA LEU A 20 -12.58 -6.19 7.43
C LEU A 20 -11.77 -7.36 6.87
N GLY A 21 -11.56 -8.40 7.68
CA GLY A 21 -10.89 -9.63 7.24
C GLY A 21 -11.63 -10.31 6.08
N ALA A 22 -12.96 -10.36 6.14
CA ALA A 22 -13.78 -10.92 5.08
C ALA A 22 -13.70 -10.09 3.78
N LEU A 23 -13.70 -8.75 3.88
CA LEU A 23 -13.54 -7.86 2.72
C LEU A 23 -12.17 -8.02 2.05
N ILE A 24 -11.10 -8.12 2.84
CA ILE A 24 -9.75 -8.37 2.33
C ILE A 24 -9.70 -9.74 1.65
N ALA A 25 -10.26 -10.78 2.27
CA ALA A 25 -10.33 -12.11 1.67
C ALA A 25 -11.10 -12.10 0.35
N ALA A 26 -12.23 -11.40 0.27
CA ALA A 26 -12.99 -11.21 -0.96
C ALA A 26 -12.13 -10.55 -2.05
N GLY A 27 -11.43 -9.45 -1.72
CA GLY A 27 -10.51 -8.77 -2.64
C GLY A 27 -9.38 -9.67 -3.16
N VAL A 28 -8.76 -10.46 -2.27
CA VAL A 28 -7.71 -11.42 -2.64
C VAL A 28 -8.28 -12.52 -3.55
N THR A 29 -9.44 -13.07 -3.22
CA THR A 29 -10.08 -14.09 -4.07
C THR A 29 -10.46 -13.54 -5.44
N ALA A 30 -10.94 -12.30 -5.53
CA ALA A 30 -11.22 -11.63 -6.79
C ALA A 30 -9.94 -11.45 -7.62
N GLY A 31 -8.83 -11.01 -6.99
CA GLY A 31 -7.54 -10.89 -7.65
C GLY A 31 -7.02 -12.23 -8.19
N LEU A 32 -7.16 -13.31 -7.42
CA LEU A 32 -6.79 -14.66 -7.85
C LEU A 32 -7.64 -15.16 -9.02
N ILE A 33 -8.95 -14.86 -9.02
CA ILE A 33 -9.85 -15.21 -10.12
C ILE A 33 -9.47 -14.46 -11.40
N VAL A 34 -9.11 -13.18 -11.30
CA VAL A 34 -8.64 -12.37 -12.44
C VAL A 34 -7.34 -12.93 -13.00
N PHE A 35 -6.39 -13.34 -12.16
CA PHE A 35 -5.16 -14.00 -12.63
C PHE A 35 -5.43 -15.37 -13.28
N ALA A 36 -6.39 -16.14 -12.77
CA ALA A 36 -6.67 -17.49 -13.27
C ALA A 36 -7.54 -17.51 -14.55
N ARG A 37 -8.48 -16.56 -14.69
CA ARG A 37 -9.45 -16.53 -15.81
C ARG A 37 -9.19 -15.40 -16.81
N GLY A 38 -8.21 -14.54 -16.55
CA GLY A 38 -7.88 -13.37 -17.36
C GLY A 38 -8.88 -12.22 -17.20
N LEU A 39 -8.59 -11.08 -17.86
CA LEU A 39 -9.43 -9.87 -17.87
C LEU A 39 -10.83 -10.05 -18.49
N VAL A 40 -11.15 -11.26 -18.98
CA VAL A 40 -12.48 -11.60 -19.49
C VAL A 40 -13.53 -11.55 -18.39
N VAL A 41 -13.15 -11.81 -17.13
CA VAL A 41 -14.09 -11.82 -15.98
C VAL A 41 -14.65 -10.42 -15.68
N THR A 42 -13.95 -9.37 -16.09
CA THR A 42 -14.28 -7.99 -15.74
C THR A 42 -15.22 -7.31 -16.73
N ASN A 43 -15.72 -8.04 -17.73
CA ASN A 43 -16.66 -7.57 -18.75
C ASN A 43 -16.21 -6.27 -19.44
N LEU A 44 -14.92 -6.20 -19.77
CA LEU A 44 -14.38 -5.10 -20.56
C LEU A 44 -14.74 -5.30 -22.04
N HIS A 45 -15.08 -4.20 -22.70
CA HIS A 45 -15.30 -4.14 -24.14
C HIS A 45 -14.15 -3.35 -24.79
N ASP A 46 -13.89 -3.57 -26.08
CA ASP A 46 -12.83 -2.87 -26.84
C ASP A 46 -12.99 -1.32 -26.83
N LEU A 47 -14.21 -0.84 -26.57
CA LEU A 47 -14.52 0.58 -26.40
C LEU A 47 -14.04 1.16 -25.06
N VAL A 48 -13.95 0.35 -24.01
CA VAL A 48 -13.58 0.77 -22.66
C VAL A 48 -12.58 -0.24 -22.08
N PRO A 49 -11.30 -0.14 -22.49
CA PRO A 49 -10.29 -1.15 -22.20
C PRO A 49 -9.73 -1.12 -20.77
N TRP A 50 -10.13 -0.15 -19.93
CA TRP A 50 -9.72 -0.06 -18.51
C TRP A 50 -10.89 -0.01 -17.51
N GLY A 51 -12.07 0.44 -17.97
CA GLY A 51 -13.34 0.35 -17.25
C GLY A 51 -13.28 0.78 -15.77
N LEU A 52 -13.64 -0.14 -14.89
CA LEU A 52 -13.73 0.07 -13.44
C LEU A 52 -12.37 -0.01 -12.73
N TRP A 53 -11.35 -0.64 -13.32
CA TRP A 53 -10.06 -0.82 -12.67
C TRP A 53 -9.31 0.49 -12.50
N ILE A 54 -9.24 1.28 -13.57
CA ILE A 54 -8.54 2.57 -13.54
C ILE A 54 -9.24 3.58 -12.63
N THR A 55 -10.57 3.55 -12.50
CA THR A 55 -11.29 4.48 -11.63
C THR A 55 -11.07 4.19 -10.15
N ILE A 56 -11.04 2.91 -9.77
CA ILE A 56 -10.67 2.47 -8.42
C ILE A 56 -9.21 2.83 -8.13
N ASP A 57 -8.31 2.56 -9.09
CA ASP A 57 -6.89 2.88 -8.94
C ASP A 57 -6.64 4.38 -8.75
N LEU A 58 -7.19 5.23 -9.63
CA LEU A 58 -7.05 6.70 -9.53
C LEU A 58 -7.66 7.26 -8.24
N SER A 59 -8.77 6.70 -7.77
CA SER A 59 -9.39 7.12 -6.51
C SER A 59 -8.51 6.76 -5.30
N ALA A 60 -7.89 5.58 -5.31
CA ALA A 60 -6.95 5.14 -4.27
C ALA A 60 -5.69 6.00 -4.25
N ILE A 61 -5.13 6.30 -5.43
CA ILE A 61 -3.97 7.18 -5.57
C ILE A 61 -4.30 8.59 -5.09
N ALA A 62 -5.46 9.15 -5.46
CA ALA A 62 -5.86 10.48 -5.02
C ALA A 62 -5.99 10.58 -3.49
N LEU A 63 -6.61 9.59 -2.85
CA LEU A 63 -6.72 9.53 -1.38
C LEU A 63 -5.35 9.40 -0.70
N SER A 64 -4.50 8.55 -1.26
CA SER A 64 -3.14 8.32 -0.78
C SER A 64 -2.25 9.57 -0.90
N ALA A 65 -2.27 10.22 -2.06
CA ALA A 65 -1.54 11.46 -2.32
C ALA A 65 -2.00 12.59 -1.39
N GLY A 66 -3.31 12.67 -1.09
CA GLY A 66 -3.84 13.61 -0.11
C GLY A 66 -3.30 13.38 1.30
N ALA A 67 -3.25 12.12 1.76
CA ALA A 67 -2.69 11.78 3.07
C ALA A 67 -1.18 12.09 3.16
N PHE A 68 -0.43 11.80 2.10
CA PHE A 68 0.98 12.13 2.02
C PHE A 68 1.22 13.65 1.99
N LEU A 69 0.46 14.39 1.18
CA LEU A 69 0.56 15.85 1.13
C LEU A 69 0.25 16.50 2.49
N PHE A 70 -0.71 15.95 3.24
CA PHE A 70 -1.01 16.40 4.60
C PHE A 70 0.19 16.19 5.55
N CYS A 71 0.87 15.03 5.47
CA CYS A 71 2.09 14.78 6.24
C CYS A 71 3.17 15.84 5.96
N VAL A 72 3.44 16.08 4.67
CA VAL A 72 4.43 17.09 4.24
C VAL A 72 4.03 18.50 4.66
N ALA A 73 2.76 18.86 4.53
CA ALA A 73 2.26 20.18 4.89
C ALA A 73 2.41 20.46 6.40
N VAL A 74 2.05 19.49 7.25
CA VAL A 74 2.24 19.60 8.71
C VAL A 74 3.71 19.81 9.05
N HIS A 75 4.62 19.12 8.37
CA HIS A 75 6.05 19.25 8.59
C HIS A 75 6.60 20.61 8.13
N LEU A 76 6.24 21.04 6.91
CA LEU A 76 6.70 22.31 6.34
C LEU A 76 6.22 23.52 7.15
N MET A 77 5.01 23.45 7.70
CA MET A 77 4.45 24.49 8.57
C MET A 77 4.93 24.42 10.03
N GLY A 78 5.71 23.39 10.40
CA GLY A 78 6.29 23.26 11.74
C GLY A 78 5.28 23.06 12.87
N LEU A 79 4.09 22.57 12.56
CA LEU A 79 3.01 22.41 13.54
C LEU A 79 3.23 21.15 14.40
N LYS A 80 3.90 21.34 15.54
CA LYS A 80 4.25 20.24 16.47
C LYS A 80 3.04 19.48 17.01
N GLU A 81 1.88 20.12 17.10
CA GLU A 81 0.64 19.51 17.61
C GLU A 81 0.08 18.43 16.67
N PHE A 82 0.34 18.52 15.37
CA PHE A 82 -0.17 17.57 14.37
C PHE A 82 0.82 16.45 14.01
N GLN A 83 1.99 16.38 14.67
CA GLN A 83 2.94 15.28 14.47
C GLN A 83 2.34 13.87 14.62
N PRO A 84 1.52 13.56 15.64
CA PRO A 84 0.90 12.23 15.73
C PRO A 84 -0.06 11.95 14.56
N MET A 85 -0.76 12.98 14.07
CA MET A 85 -1.65 12.84 12.90
C MET A 85 -0.86 12.64 11.60
N ALA A 86 0.27 13.33 11.44
CA ALA A 86 1.17 13.17 10.29
C ALA A 86 1.71 11.74 10.20
N ARG A 87 2.09 11.13 11.34
CA ARG A 87 2.54 9.73 11.37
C ARG A 87 1.46 8.76 10.89
N THR A 88 0.21 8.94 11.34
CA THR A 88 -0.91 8.13 10.84
C THR A 88 -1.22 8.39 9.36
N ALA A 89 -1.08 9.63 8.89
CA ALA A 89 -1.30 9.98 7.49
C ALA A 89 -0.28 9.31 6.56
N ALA A 90 1.00 9.24 6.97
CA ALA A 90 2.05 8.52 6.23
C ALA A 90 1.73 7.03 6.08
N TYR A 91 1.17 6.40 7.11
CA TYR A 91 0.70 5.01 7.05
C TYR A 91 -0.49 4.82 6.12
N ILE A 92 -1.46 5.74 6.16
CA ILE A 92 -2.62 5.72 5.26
C ILE A 92 -2.14 5.85 3.80
N GLY A 93 -1.17 6.72 3.53
CA GLY A 93 -0.53 6.84 2.23
C GLY A 93 0.16 5.54 1.78
N LEU A 94 0.89 4.86 2.67
CA LEU A 94 1.54 3.59 2.34
C LEU A 94 0.51 2.52 1.96
N ILE A 95 -0.57 2.39 2.74
CA ILE A 95 -1.63 1.42 2.49
C ILE A 95 -2.34 1.75 1.17
N GLY A 96 -2.68 3.02 0.93
CA GLY A 96 -3.32 3.47 -0.31
C GLY A 96 -2.46 3.20 -1.55
N TYR A 97 -1.18 3.55 -1.52
CA TYR A 97 -0.25 3.26 -2.63
C TYR A 97 -0.04 1.76 -2.86
N SER A 98 -0.01 0.95 -1.79
CA SER A 98 0.09 -0.51 -1.95
C SER A 98 -1.14 -1.10 -2.63
N MET A 99 -2.34 -0.57 -2.36
CA MET A 99 -3.57 -0.99 -3.00
C MET A 99 -3.60 -0.60 -4.48
N ALA A 100 -3.16 0.62 -4.80
CA ALA A 100 -3.02 1.10 -6.18
C ALA A 100 -2.06 0.23 -7.00
N LEU A 101 -0.88 -0.08 -6.44
CA LEU A 101 0.10 -0.95 -7.10
C LEU A 101 -0.46 -2.35 -7.38
N LEU A 102 -1.23 -2.91 -6.45
CA LEU A 102 -1.89 -4.21 -6.64
C LEU A 102 -2.97 -4.14 -7.73
N CYS A 103 -3.76 -3.07 -7.78
CA CYS A 103 -4.76 -2.86 -8.84
C CYS A 103 -4.09 -2.73 -10.20
N LEU A 104 -2.98 -2.00 -10.30
CA LEU A 104 -2.21 -1.83 -11.52
C LEU A 104 -1.58 -3.16 -12.00
N LEU A 105 -1.08 -3.98 -11.06
CA LEU A 105 -0.58 -5.33 -11.35
C LEU A 105 -1.68 -6.26 -11.90
N LEU A 106 -2.91 -6.12 -11.38
CA LEU A 106 -4.08 -6.87 -11.84
C LEU A 106 -4.56 -6.38 -13.22
N ASP A 107 -4.53 -5.07 -13.46
CA ASP A 107 -4.95 -4.45 -14.72
C ASP A 107 -4.06 -4.86 -15.92
N ILE A 108 -2.76 -5.05 -15.69
CA ILE A 108 -1.82 -5.52 -16.73
C ILE A 108 -2.05 -7.01 -17.08
N GLY A 109 -2.70 -7.79 -16.20
CA GLY A 109 -3.03 -9.21 -16.41
C GLY A 109 -1.83 -10.18 -16.50
N ARG A 110 -0.61 -9.68 -16.70
CA ARG A 110 0.65 -10.45 -16.74
C ARG A 110 1.67 -9.86 -15.77
N PRO A 111 1.61 -10.23 -14.47
CA PRO A 111 2.53 -9.71 -13.46
C PRO A 111 3.98 -10.13 -13.75
N ASP A 112 4.19 -11.27 -14.42
CA ASP A 112 5.52 -11.73 -14.88
C ASP A 112 6.27 -10.70 -15.71
N ARG A 113 5.59 -9.77 -16.41
CA ARG A 113 6.28 -8.78 -17.25
C ARG A 113 6.44 -7.40 -16.60
N PHE A 114 6.02 -7.23 -15.35
CA PHE A 114 6.08 -5.93 -14.68
C PHE A 114 7.52 -5.40 -14.58
N TYR A 115 8.51 -6.28 -14.42
CA TYR A 115 9.92 -5.88 -14.37
C TYR A 115 10.44 -5.28 -15.68
N TYR A 116 9.85 -5.63 -16.83
CA TYR A 116 10.28 -5.06 -18.12
C TYR A 116 10.01 -3.56 -18.18
N GLY A 117 8.95 -3.06 -17.53
CA GLY A 117 8.63 -1.63 -17.48
C GLY A 117 9.67 -0.80 -16.72
N PHE A 118 10.32 -1.37 -15.70
CA PHE A 118 11.40 -0.69 -14.97
C PHE A 118 12.73 -0.70 -15.71
N ILE A 119 13.01 -1.77 -16.46
CA ILE A 119 14.30 -1.97 -17.14
C ILE A 119 14.34 -1.29 -18.52
N HIS A 120 13.23 -1.33 -19.27
CA HIS A 120 13.16 -0.80 -20.64
C HIS A 120 12.45 0.55 -20.64
N TRP A 121 13.24 1.62 -20.61
CA TRP A 121 12.72 2.98 -20.63
C TRP A 121 12.11 3.34 -21.98
N ASN A 122 10.80 3.56 -21.99
CA ASN A 122 10.07 4.09 -23.15
C ASN A 122 9.34 5.38 -22.76
N THR A 123 10.02 6.51 -22.94
CA THR A 123 9.55 7.86 -22.57
C THR A 123 8.37 8.36 -23.41
N HIS A 124 8.03 7.68 -24.52
CA HIS A 124 6.86 8.03 -25.33
C HIS A 124 5.56 7.40 -24.82
N SER A 125 5.63 6.50 -23.84
CA SER A 125 4.46 5.75 -23.34
C SER A 125 3.99 6.29 -21.99
N VAL A 126 2.75 6.78 -21.94
CA VAL A 126 2.12 7.26 -20.69
C VAL A 126 2.08 6.16 -19.61
N MET A 127 1.83 4.91 -20.00
CA MET A 127 1.82 3.78 -19.05
C MET A 127 3.19 3.52 -18.40
N TRP A 128 4.28 3.81 -19.12
CA TRP A 128 5.63 3.69 -18.57
C TRP A 128 5.87 4.78 -17.53
N GLU A 129 5.52 6.03 -17.84
CA GLU A 129 5.65 7.17 -16.92
C GLU A 129 4.86 6.94 -15.63
N VAL A 130 3.60 6.50 -15.75
CA VAL A 130 2.74 6.21 -14.58
C VAL A 130 3.34 5.10 -13.71
N THR A 131 3.84 4.02 -14.32
CA THR A 131 4.48 2.91 -13.59
C THR A 131 5.72 3.38 -12.83
N MET A 132 6.55 4.22 -13.45
CA MET A 132 7.75 4.79 -12.82
C MET A 132 7.38 5.75 -11.68
N CYS A 133 6.43 6.65 -11.90
CA CYS A 133 5.95 7.59 -10.88
C CYS A 133 5.42 6.84 -9.65
N ILE A 134 4.51 5.88 -9.84
CA ILE A 134 3.94 5.10 -8.74
C ILE A 134 5.03 4.28 -8.04
N GLY A 135 5.94 3.65 -8.79
CA GLY A 135 7.03 2.86 -8.23
C GLY A 135 7.99 3.70 -7.37
N LEU A 136 8.42 4.86 -7.89
CA LEU A 136 9.30 5.78 -7.15
C LEU A 136 8.61 6.35 -5.91
N TYR A 137 7.34 6.76 -6.01
CA TYR A 137 6.58 7.22 -4.83
C TYR A 137 6.42 6.12 -3.79
N PHE A 138 6.07 4.91 -4.21
CA PHE A 138 5.97 3.78 -3.30
C PHE A 138 7.30 3.53 -2.57
N ILE A 139 8.43 3.59 -3.28
CA ILE A 139 9.76 3.47 -2.67
C ILE A 139 10.00 4.56 -1.63
N VAL A 140 9.72 5.83 -1.96
CA VAL A 140 9.87 6.96 -1.02
C VAL A 140 8.99 6.78 0.21
N LEU A 141 7.71 6.41 0.04
CA LEU A 141 6.80 6.16 1.16
C LEU A 141 7.25 4.97 2.00
N VAL A 142 7.77 3.91 1.39
CA VAL A 142 8.36 2.79 2.13
C VAL A 142 9.53 3.31 2.95
N PHE A 143 10.47 4.04 2.36
CA PHE A 143 11.63 4.60 3.07
C PHE A 143 11.24 5.52 4.23
N GLU A 144 10.21 6.35 4.07
CA GLU A 144 9.70 7.22 5.12
C GLU A 144 9.04 6.43 6.26
N ASN A 145 8.30 5.36 5.93
CA ASN A 145 7.62 4.52 6.91
C ASN A 145 8.53 3.44 7.52
N LEU A 146 9.68 3.12 6.94
CA LEU A 146 10.67 2.16 7.47
C LEU A 146 10.99 2.37 8.96
N PRO A 147 11.38 3.56 9.46
CA PRO A 147 11.68 3.77 10.88
C PRO A 147 10.46 3.54 11.78
N THR A 148 9.26 3.86 11.30
CA THR A 148 8.02 3.65 12.05
C THR A 148 7.63 2.17 12.09
N ILE A 149 7.86 1.43 11.00
CA ILE A 149 7.68 -0.02 10.91
C ILE A 149 8.73 -0.75 11.78
N ALA A 150 9.96 -0.25 11.85
CA ALA A 150 11.03 -0.79 12.69
C ALA A 150 10.73 -0.73 14.20
N ARG A 151 9.74 0.07 14.63
CA ARG A 151 9.25 0.14 16.01
C ARG A 151 8.24 -0.96 16.37
N PHE A 152 7.76 -1.78 15.42
CA PHE A 152 6.91 -2.93 15.75
C PHE A 152 7.73 -4.01 16.49
N SER A 153 7.29 -4.37 17.69
CA SER A 153 7.99 -5.28 18.61
C SER A 153 8.36 -6.63 17.99
N TRP A 154 7.49 -7.18 17.14
CA TRP A 154 7.72 -8.46 16.47
C TRP A 154 8.91 -8.45 15.48
N LEU A 155 9.24 -7.30 14.88
CA LEU A 155 10.31 -7.18 13.89
C LEU A 155 11.69 -7.02 14.56
N GLN A 156 11.74 -6.40 15.74
CA GLN A 156 12.96 -6.25 16.53
C GLN A 156 13.47 -7.58 17.06
N ASP A 157 12.56 -8.48 17.45
CA ASP A 157 12.91 -9.81 17.97
C ASP A 157 13.44 -10.76 16.87
N LYS A 158 13.00 -10.60 15.61
CA LYS A 158 13.38 -11.51 14.50
C LYS A 158 14.60 -11.07 13.68
N PHE A 159 14.83 -9.76 13.48
CA PHE A 159 15.90 -9.27 12.61
C PHE A 159 16.67 -8.05 13.19
N PRO A 160 17.52 -8.25 14.23
CA PRO A 160 18.19 -7.16 14.94
C PRO A 160 19.20 -6.36 14.08
N LYS A 161 19.76 -6.96 13.02
CA LYS A 161 20.65 -6.25 12.07
C LYS A 161 19.89 -5.28 11.16
N LEU A 162 18.67 -5.65 10.75
CA LEU A 162 17.83 -4.82 9.88
C LEU A 162 17.32 -3.60 10.65
N THR A 163 16.94 -3.78 11.92
CA THR A 163 16.51 -2.67 12.80
C THR A 163 17.63 -1.66 13.04
N ARG A 164 18.89 -2.09 13.17
CA ARG A 164 20.05 -1.18 13.29
C ARG A 164 20.31 -0.40 12.00
N TRP A 165 20.17 -1.04 10.84
CA TRP A 165 20.34 -0.38 9.54
C TRP A 165 19.19 0.61 9.24
N MET A 166 17.95 0.21 9.50
CA MET A 166 16.76 1.07 9.43
C MET A 166 16.83 2.22 10.44
N GLY A 167 17.41 1.99 11.62
CA GLY A 167 17.70 3.02 12.62
C GLY A 167 18.80 4.00 12.20
N SER A 168 19.72 3.61 11.31
CA SER A 168 20.70 4.54 10.73
C SER A 168 20.06 5.50 9.72
N ILE A 169 18.93 5.12 9.11
CA ILE A 169 18.12 5.99 8.23
C ILE A 169 17.33 7.02 9.05
N HIS A 170 17.25 6.87 10.37
CA HIS A 170 16.57 7.80 11.28
C HIS A 170 17.13 9.23 11.24
N ASN A 171 18.38 9.43 10.79
CA ASN A 171 18.96 10.76 10.59
C ASN A 171 18.41 11.49 9.35
N TYR A 172 17.79 10.76 8.41
CA TYR A 172 17.22 11.29 7.16
C TYR A 172 15.69 11.20 7.11
N ALA A 173 15.08 10.28 7.87
CA ALA A 173 13.63 10.23 8.00
C ALA A 173 13.14 11.48 8.75
N LEU A 174 12.08 12.11 8.25
CA LEU A 174 11.40 13.22 8.91
C LEU A 174 11.30 12.91 10.42
N TYR A 175 11.71 13.86 11.26
CA TYR A 175 11.53 13.81 12.73
C TYR A 175 10.06 13.58 13.08
N LEU A 176 9.64 12.31 13.12
CA LEU A 176 8.28 11.83 13.46
C LEU A 176 8.32 10.93 14.68
#